data_AF-A0AAV2QNF4-F1
#
_entry.id   AF-A0AAV2QNF4-F1
#
_cell.length_a   1.000
_cell.length_b   1.000
_cell.length_c   1.000
_cell.angle_alpha   90.00
_cell.angle_beta   90.00
_cell.angle_gamma   90.00
#
_symmetry.space_group_name_H-M   'P 1'
#
loop_
_entity.id
_entity.type
_entity.pdbx_description
1 polymer ?
#
loop_
_entity_poly.entity_id
_entity_poly.type
_entity_poly.pdbx_seq_one_letter_code
_entity_poly.pdbx_strand_id
1 'polypeptide(L)'
;FPTQRHRWNTNEEIASLLISFDRHSDWLSKEVKIRPKSGSMLLYSRKKVRYRRDGYCWKKRKDGKTTREDHMKLKVQGIECIYGCYVHSAILPTFHRRCYWLLQ
;
A
#
# COMPACT_ATOMS: atom_id res chain seq x y z
N PHE A 1 -9.59 11.94 3.44
CA PHE A 1 -8.66 11.09 4.22
C PHE A 1 -7.31 11.82 4.39
N PRO A 2 -6.51 11.57 5.44
CA PRO A 2 -5.20 12.19 5.58
C PRO A 2 -4.28 11.75 4.45
N THR A 3 -3.79 12.70 3.67
CA THR A 3 -2.92 12.45 2.49
C THR A 3 -1.46 12.21 2.87
N GLN A 4 -1.08 12.54 4.11
CA GLN A 4 0.25 12.33 4.66
C GLN A 4 0.19 11.84 6.11
N ARG A 5 1.15 11.00 6.50
CA ARG A 5 1.30 10.48 7.88
C ARG A 5 2.78 10.29 8.24
N HIS A 6 3.13 10.59 9.49
CA HIS A 6 4.50 10.42 10.02
C HIS A 6 4.72 9.10 10.76
N ARG A 7 3.69 8.26 10.84
CA ARG A 7 3.75 6.88 11.36
C ARG A 7 2.97 5.93 10.47
N TRP A 8 3.26 4.64 10.59
CA TRP A 8 2.43 3.61 9.97
C TRP A 8 1.06 3.52 10.64
N ASN A 9 0.04 3.18 9.84
CA ASN A 9 -1.31 2.90 10.34
C ASN A 9 -1.31 1.55 11.09
N THR A 10 -2.13 1.43 12.12
CA THR A 10 -2.43 0.13 12.76
C THR A 10 -3.32 -0.72 11.87
N ASN A 11 -3.50 -2.00 12.23
CA ASN A 11 -4.37 -2.90 11.45
C ASN A 11 -5.83 -2.42 11.50
N GLU A 12 -6.29 -1.90 12.63
CA GLU A 12 -7.63 -1.35 12.83
C GLU A 12 -7.86 -0.11 11.96
N GLU A 13 -6.87 0.80 11.90
CA GLU A 13 -6.93 1.99 11.05
C GLU A 13 -6.98 1.60 9.57
N ILE A 14 -6.18 0.60 9.16
CA ILE A 14 -6.19 0.08 7.78
C ILE A 14 -7.55 -0.55 7.44
N ALA A 15 -8.09 -1.42 8.31
CA ALA A 15 -9.40 -2.03 8.10
C ALA A 15 -10.51 -0.98 7.99
N SER A 16 -10.52 0.01 8.89
CA SER A 16 -11.51 1.09 8.88
C SER A 16 -11.52 1.84 7.54
N LEU A 17 -10.33 2.19 7.03
CA LEU A 17 -10.19 2.84 5.71
C LEU A 17 -10.64 1.94 4.56
N LEU A 18 -10.29 0.66 4.60
CA LEU A 18 -10.61 -0.29 3.54
C LEU A 18 -12.08 -0.71 3.52
N ILE A 19 -12.78 -0.71 4.65
CA ILE A 19 -14.20 -1.07 4.76
C ILE A 19 -15.10 0.12 4.38
N SER A 20 -14.67 1.35 4.68
CA SER A 20 -15.46 2.56 4.43
C SER A 20 -15.26 3.18 3.04
N PHE A 21 -14.48 2.55 2.15
CA PHE A 21 -14.06 3.16 0.88
C PHE A 21 -15.23 3.56 -0.03
N ASP A 22 -16.34 2.83 0.02
CA ASP A 22 -17.55 3.04 -0.78
C ASP A 22 -18.32 4.29 -0.34
N ARG A 23 -18.26 4.63 0.95
CA ARG A 23 -18.84 5.86 1.52
C ARG A 23 -18.01 7.11 1.21
N HIS A 24 -16.79 6.94 0.70
CA HIS A 24 -15.83 8.02 0.51
C HIS A 24 -15.18 7.96 -0.88
N SER A 25 -16.01 8.15 -1.92
CA SER A 25 -15.58 8.09 -3.32
C SER A 25 -14.48 9.10 -3.68
N ASP A 26 -14.41 10.22 -2.96
CA ASP A 26 -13.41 11.28 -3.08
C ASP A 26 -12.01 10.85 -2.59
N TRP A 27 -11.91 9.80 -1.77
CA TRP A 27 -10.62 9.28 -1.32
C TRP A 27 -9.87 8.51 -2.40
N LEU A 28 -10.58 8.04 -3.43
CA LEU A 28 -10.01 7.23 -4.49
C LEU A 28 -9.18 8.10 -5.44
N SER A 29 -7.88 7.82 -5.48
CA SER A 29 -6.99 8.34 -6.50
C SER A 29 -7.32 7.71 -7.86
N LYS A 30 -7.57 8.55 -8.86
CA LYS A 30 -7.98 8.13 -10.22
C LYS A 30 -6.81 7.72 -11.11
N GLU A 31 -5.60 8.13 -10.75
CA GLU A 31 -4.38 7.98 -11.54
C GLU A 31 -3.20 7.58 -10.64
N VAL A 32 -2.20 6.90 -11.21
CA VAL A 32 -1.00 6.55 -10.45
C VAL A 32 -0.21 7.82 -10.10
N LYS A 33 0.11 7.99 -8.82
CA LYS A 33 1.02 9.05 -8.39
C LYS A 33 2.47 8.60 -8.61
N ILE A 34 3.24 9.42 -9.32
CA ILE A 34 4.66 9.16 -9.61
C ILE A 34 5.50 9.71 -8.46
N ARG A 35 6.36 8.85 -7.92
CA ARG A 35 7.29 9.13 -6.81
C ARG A 35 6.65 9.91 -5.65
N PRO A 36 5.53 9.42 -5.09
CA PRO A 36 4.87 10.10 -3.97
C PRO A 36 5.81 10.25 -2.77
N LYS A 37 5.89 11.47 -2.22
CA LYS A 37 6.76 11.81 -1.08
C LYS A 37 6.56 10.86 0.12
N SER A 38 7.58 10.76 0.98
CA SER A 38 7.47 9.96 2.21
C SER A 38 6.26 10.37 3.07
N GLY A 39 5.61 9.37 3.65
CA GLY A 39 4.38 9.52 4.41
C GLY A 39 3.10 9.62 3.57
N SER A 40 3.19 9.65 2.23
CA SER A 40 2.00 9.71 1.39
C SER A 40 1.08 8.50 1.62
N MET A 41 -0.21 8.77 1.78
CA MET A 41 -1.26 7.76 1.80
C MET A 41 -2.10 7.90 0.53
N LEU A 42 -2.42 6.77 -0.11
CA LEU A 42 -3.15 6.74 -1.37
C LEU A 42 -4.11 5.55 -1.35
N LEU A 43 -5.34 5.77 -1.79
CA LEU A 43 -6.34 4.72 -1.96
C LEU A 43 -6.64 4.54 -3.45
N TYR A 44 -6.57 3.31 -3.93
CA TYR A 44 -6.73 2.98 -5.34
C TYR A 44 -7.73 1.86 -5.55
N SER A 45 -8.52 1.94 -6.62
CA SER A 45 -9.15 0.75 -7.18
C SER A 45 -8.12 -0.04 -7.99
N ARG A 46 -7.80 -1.26 -7.54
CA ARG A 46 -6.87 -2.17 -8.25
C ARG A 46 -7.32 -2.52 -9.68
N LYS A 47 -8.62 -2.40 -9.96
CA LYS A 47 -9.19 -2.62 -11.31
C LYS A 47 -8.91 -1.44 -12.24
N LYS A 48 -8.80 -0.22 -11.70
CA LYS A 48 -8.67 1.02 -12.47
C LYS A 48 -7.23 1.55 -12.56
N VAL A 49 -6.42 1.34 -11.52
CA VAL A 49 -5.08 1.95 -11.42
C VAL A 49 -3.99 0.90 -11.27
N ARG A 50 -3.00 0.96 -12.17
CA ARG A 50 -1.76 0.16 -12.11
C ARG A 50 -0.74 0.80 -11.16
N TYR A 51 -1.04 0.80 -9.86
CA TYR A 51 -0.26 1.50 -8.82
C TYR A 51 1.23 1.12 -8.77
N ARG A 52 1.63 -0.05 -9.27
CA ARG A 52 3.04 -0.47 -9.33
C ARG A 52 3.89 0.37 -10.28
N ARG A 53 3.29 1.16 -11.17
CA ARG A 53 3.97 2.09 -12.09
C ARG A 53 4.22 3.45 -11.43
N ASP A 54 4.68 3.45 -10.18
CA ASP A 54 4.88 4.67 -9.38
C ASP A 54 6.25 5.33 -9.57
N GLY A 55 7.09 4.83 -10.49
CA GLY A 55 8.38 5.43 -10.82
C GLY A 55 9.48 5.23 -9.75
N TYR A 56 9.25 4.40 -8.74
CA TYR A 56 10.27 3.99 -7.79
C TYR A 56 11.03 2.74 -8.25
N CYS A 57 12.33 2.69 -7.93
CA CYS A 57 13.15 1.51 -8.09
C CYS A 57 13.03 0.64 -6.83
N TRP A 58 12.29 -0.46 -6.95
CA TRP A 58 12.09 -1.41 -5.85
C TRP A 58 13.14 -2.52 -5.87
N LYS A 59 13.55 -3.02 -4.69
CA LYS A 59 14.44 -4.18 -4.60
C LYS A 59 13.85 -5.33 -5.38
N LYS A 60 14.70 -6.01 -6.14
CA LYS A 60 14.31 -7.19 -6.92
C LYS A 60 14.67 -8.49 -6.20
N ARG A 61 14.08 -9.59 -6.63
CA ARG A 61 14.48 -10.96 -6.25
C ARG A 61 15.90 -11.23 -6.76
N LYS A 62 16.51 -12.34 -6.30
CA LYS A 62 17.88 -12.72 -6.66
C LYS A 62 18.09 -12.84 -8.18
N ASP A 63 17.05 -13.22 -8.91
CA ASP A 63 17.05 -13.34 -10.38
C ASP A 63 16.99 -12.00 -11.13
N GLY A 64 16.79 -10.88 -10.43
CA GLY A 64 16.69 -9.54 -11.02
C GLY A 64 15.44 -9.30 -11.88
N LYS A 65 14.51 -10.25 -11.97
CA LYS A 65 13.33 -10.14 -12.85
C LYS A 65 12.16 -9.48 -12.15
N THR A 66 11.85 -9.92 -10.94
CA THR A 66 10.64 -9.50 -10.22
C THR A 66 10.97 -8.65 -9.00
N THR A 67 10.09 -7.72 -8.63
CA THR A 67 10.19 -6.99 -7.36
C THR A 67 10.09 -7.98 -6.20
N ARG A 68 10.96 -7.84 -5.21
CA ARG A 68 10.86 -8.55 -3.95
C ARG A 68 9.74 -7.92 -3.14
N GLU A 69 8.58 -8.58 -3.19
CA GLU A 69 7.43 -8.31 -2.34
C GLU A 69 7.37 -9.34 -1.21
N ASP A 70 7.35 -8.87 0.04
CA ASP A 70 7.10 -9.70 1.23
C ASP A 70 5.61 -9.59 1.59
N HIS A 71 4.91 -10.71 1.63
CA HIS A 71 3.46 -10.77 1.80
C HIS A 71 3.10 -11.32 3.18
N MET A 72 2.03 -10.78 3.77
CA MET A 72 1.52 -11.23 5.07
C MET A 72 0.01 -11.09 5.17
N LYS A 73 -0.60 -11.90 6.04
CA LYS A 73 -1.99 -11.71 6.48
C LYS A 73 -1.99 -11.01 7.83
N LEU A 74 -2.81 -9.99 7.98
CA LEU A 74 -2.91 -9.18 9.18
C LEU A 74 -4.25 -9.43 9.86
N LYS A 75 -4.19 -9.42 11.19
CA LYS A 75 -5.34 -9.67 12.06
C LYS A 75 -5.90 -8.36 12.60
N VAL A 76 -7.23 -8.28 12.64
CA VAL A 76 -7.99 -7.27 13.39
C VAL A 76 -8.87 -8.04 14.34
N GLN A 77 -8.79 -7.72 15.64
CA GLN A 77 -9.54 -8.43 16.69
C GLN A 77 -9.35 -9.97 16.63
N GLY A 78 -8.13 -10.42 16.32
CA GLY A 78 -7.79 -11.85 16.22
C GLY A 78 -8.13 -12.53 14.89
N ILE A 79 -8.88 -11.87 14.00
CA ILE A 79 -9.32 -12.44 12.72
C ILE A 79 -8.46 -11.92 11.58
N GLU A 80 -7.89 -12.82 10.78
CA GLU A 80 -7.18 -12.45 9.54
C GLU A 80 -8.18 -11.87 8.54
N CYS A 81 -8.08 -10.57 8.26
CA CYS A 81 -9.00 -9.88 7.35
C CYS A 81 -8.30 -8.93 6.35
N ILE A 82 -6.97 -8.75 6.44
CA ILE A 82 -6.21 -7.89 5.55
C ILE A 82 -5.01 -8.65 4.98
N TYR A 83 -4.80 -8.57 3.67
CA TYR A 83 -3.51 -8.86 3.04
C TYR A 83 -2.63 -7.62 3.04
N GLY A 84 -1.38 -7.78 3.45
CA GLY A 84 -0.32 -6.78 3.36
C GLY A 84 0.79 -7.20 2.39
N CYS A 85 1.30 -6.27 1.61
CA CYS A 85 2.46 -6.44 0.72
C CYS A 85 3.49 -5.32 0.97
N TYR A 86 4.73 -5.71 1.23
CA TYR A 86 5.80 -4.86 1.70
C TYR A 86 6.93 -4.89 0.68
N VAL A 87 7.39 -3.71 0.27
CA VAL A 87 8.53 -3.56 -0.65
C VAL A 87 9.52 -2.55 -0.12
N HIS A 88 10.80 -2.84 -0.36
CA HIS A 88 11.92 -2.00 0.01
C HIS A 88 12.46 -1.28 -1.23
N SER A 89 12.85 -0.02 -1.10
CA SER A 89 13.56 0.69 -2.16
C SER A 89 14.92 0.06 -2.44
N ALA A 90 15.30 0.03 -3.73
CA ALA A 90 16.63 -0.38 -4.16
C ALA A 90 17.67 0.73 -3.97
N ILE A 91 17.23 1.99 -3.83
CA ILE A 91 18.11 3.17 -3.79
C ILE A 91 18.25 3.69 -2.36
N LEU A 92 17.12 3.91 -1.67
CA LEU A 92 17.11 4.53 -0.34
C LEU A 92 16.70 3.49 0.72
N PRO A 93 17.61 2.99 1.57
CA PRO A 93 17.31 1.89 2.50
C PRO A 93 16.17 2.16 3.48
N THR A 94 15.90 3.43 3.78
CA THR A 94 14.83 3.85 4.70
C THR A 94 13.47 4.02 4.00
N PHE A 95 13.42 3.93 2.67
CA PHE A 95 12.18 4.09 1.91
C PHE A 95 11.49 2.76 1.62
N HIS A 96 10.22 2.69 2.01
CA HIS A 96 9.41 1.49 1.97
C HIS A 96 8.01 1.83 1.49
N ARG A 97 7.35 0.87 0.82
CA ARG A 97 5.92 0.94 0.54
C ARG A 97 5.22 -0.27 1.12
N ARG A 98 4.08 -0.02 1.76
CA ARG A 98 3.16 -1.04 2.26
C ARG A 98 1.84 -0.88 1.51
N CYS A 99 1.33 -1.98 0.98
CA CYS A 99 0.04 -2.02 0.29
C CYS A 99 -0.88 -2.98 1.03
N TYR A 100 -2.15 -2.60 1.17
CA TYR A 100 -3.14 -3.38 1.90
C TYR A 100 -4.41 -3.58 1.09
N TRP A 101 -5.07 -4.73 1.25
CA TRP A 101 -6.41 -5.00 0.73
C TRP A 101 -7.12 -6.01 1.62
N LEU A 102 -8.45 -6.01 1.61
CA LEU A 102 -9.25 -6.97 2.39
C LEU A 102 -9.04 -8.40 1.86
N LEU A 103 -8.97 -9.36 2.79
CA LEU A 103 -9.14 -10.78 2.51
C LEU A 103 -10.60 -10.99 2.06
N GLN A 104 -10.79 -11.62 0.91
CA GLN A 104 -12.10 -12.14 0.49
C GLN A 104 -12.34 -13.50 1.13
#